data_AF-A0A5K7Y8H5-F1
#
_entry.id   AF-A0A5K7Y8H5-F1
#
_cell.length_a   1.000
_cell.length_b   1.000
_cell.length_c   1.000
_cell.angle_alpha   90.00
_cell.angle_beta   90.00
_cell.angle_gamma   90.00
#
_symmetry.space_group_name_H-M   'P 1'
#
loop_
_entity.id
_entity.type
_entity.pdbx_description
1 polymer ?
#
loop_
_entity_poly.entity_id
_entity_poly.type
_entity_poly.pdbx_seq_one_letter_code
_entity_poly.pdbx_strand_id
1 'polypeptide(L)'
;MSSSNIVQGSKAVSNIIASLKPKFTENSLSETSYFNEAIFAKNQIDNNKKLMAIAINNPASFKTAFLQLATTSLTLDPAQKLAYLVPRDERVILDVSYLGLIKMAIEAQMCKNLIIDLVFEKDKFEFNGRRTPPTHHYDPFADVGNILIDQFDKGSIGERGNFRGVYVDYLLHDDTHLIYFITRRDIASARLKSASWLYSPDKSPWSLFTIGILQV
;
A
#
# COMPACT_ATOMS: atom_id res chain seq x y z
N MET A 1 18.50 -5.53 21.17
CA MET A 1 18.81 -4.11 21.46
C MET A 1 18.36 -3.81 22.88
N SER A 2 19.26 -3.33 23.75
CA SER A 2 18.89 -2.85 25.09
C SER A 2 17.97 -1.62 24.98
N SER A 3 17.16 -1.34 26.01
CA SER A 3 16.27 -0.16 26.03
C SER A 3 17.03 1.16 25.83
N SER A 4 18.29 1.23 26.25
CA SER A 4 19.18 2.38 26.03
C SER A 4 19.49 2.63 24.54
N ASN A 5 19.73 1.56 23.77
CA ASN A 5 20.06 1.67 22.34
C ASN A 5 18.86 2.13 21.49
N ILE A 6 17.63 1.77 21.90
CA ILE A 6 16.40 2.20 21.20
C ILE A 6 16.18 3.71 21.41
N VAL A 7 16.40 4.21 22.63
CA VAL A 7 16.27 5.64 22.95
C VAL A 7 17.31 6.48 22.18
N GLN A 8 18.55 6.00 22.11
CA GLN A 8 19.60 6.66 21.32
C GLN A 8 19.29 6.66 19.82
N GLY A 9 18.78 5.55 19.28
CA GLY A 9 18.38 5.44 17.88
C GLY A 9 17.22 6.37 17.51
N SER A 10 16.17 6.42 18.33
CA SER A 10 15.04 7.33 18.13
C SER A 10 15.49 8.80 18.13
N LYS A 11 16.38 9.18 19.07
CA LYS A 11 16.96 10.53 19.12
C LYS A 11 17.78 10.87 17.87
N ALA A 12 18.60 9.93 17.39
CA ALA A 12 19.39 10.12 16.17
C ALA A 12 18.48 10.37 14.94
N VAL A 13 17.41 9.61 14.79
CA VAL A 13 16.42 9.78 13.72
C VAL A 13 15.69 11.11 13.84
N SER A 14 15.26 11.51 15.04
CA SER A 14 14.63 12.82 15.26
C SER A 14 15.55 13.99 14.87
N ASN A 15 16.85 13.89 15.16
CA ASN A 15 17.82 14.89 14.73
C ASN A 15 17.96 14.95 13.20
N ILE A 16 17.91 13.79 12.53
CA ILE A 16 17.90 13.74 11.06
C ILE A 16 16.66 14.45 10.51
N ILE A 17 15.46 14.12 11.00
CA ILE A 17 14.20 14.75 10.56
C ILE A 17 14.27 16.26 10.77
N ALA A 18 14.69 16.72 11.96
CA ALA A 18 14.85 18.13 12.28
C ALA A 18 15.77 18.86 11.28
N SER A 19 16.87 18.22 10.87
CA SER A 19 17.81 18.79 9.90
C SER A 19 17.24 18.95 8.48
N LEU A 20 16.14 18.25 8.17
CA LEU A 20 15.51 18.28 6.85
C LEU A 20 14.44 19.37 6.72
N LYS A 21 14.02 20.02 7.82
CA LYS A 21 12.98 21.06 7.80
C LYS A 21 13.17 22.08 6.66
N PRO A 22 14.34 22.73 6.49
CA PRO A 22 14.51 23.76 5.47
C PRO A 22 14.24 23.25 4.05
N LYS A 23 14.83 22.08 3.71
CA LYS A 23 14.66 21.45 2.40
C LYS A 23 13.24 20.95 2.16
N PHE A 24 12.55 20.55 3.22
CA PHE A 24 11.17 20.09 3.12
C PHE A 24 10.23 21.26 2.80
N THR A 25 10.41 22.41 3.47
CA THR A 25 9.58 23.60 3.29
C THR A 25 9.88 24.36 1.99
N GLU A 26 11.10 24.26 1.45
CA GLU A 26 11.45 24.83 0.13
C GLU A 26 10.63 24.20 -1.01
N ASN A 27 10.25 22.92 -0.90
CA ASN A 27 9.57 22.16 -1.94
C ASN A 27 8.03 22.27 -1.88
N SER A 28 7.49 23.42 -1.45
CA SER A 28 6.05 23.76 -1.52
C SER A 28 5.10 23.11 -0.50
N LEU A 29 5.59 22.40 0.53
CA LEU A 29 4.76 21.98 1.67
C LEU A 29 4.85 22.94 2.85
N SER A 30 3.71 23.13 3.54
CA SER A 30 3.61 24.02 4.69
C SER A 30 4.43 23.53 5.89
N GLU A 31 4.80 24.43 6.81
CA GLU A 31 5.44 24.03 8.07
C GLU A 31 4.59 23.02 8.86
N THR A 32 3.27 23.14 8.79
CA THR A 32 2.32 22.20 9.40
C THR A 32 2.42 20.81 8.79
N SER A 33 2.55 20.73 7.46
CA SER A 33 2.74 19.47 6.75
C SER A 33 4.04 18.79 7.20
N TYR A 34 5.15 19.53 7.27
CA TYR A 34 6.40 19.02 7.80
C TYR A 34 6.25 18.47 9.23
N PHE A 35 5.59 19.22 10.12
CA PHE A 35 5.39 18.79 11.51
C PHE A 35 4.61 17.48 11.61
N ASN A 36 3.53 17.35 10.84
CA ASN A 36 2.72 16.14 10.80
C ASN A 36 3.54 14.95 10.26
N GLU A 37 4.19 15.11 9.11
CA GLU A 37 5.01 14.05 8.51
C GLU A 37 6.19 13.64 9.41
N ALA A 38 6.80 14.59 10.13
CA ALA A 38 7.85 14.30 11.10
C ALA A 38 7.35 13.39 12.25
N ILE A 39 6.14 13.65 12.77
CA ILE A 39 5.51 12.83 13.81
C ILE A 39 5.19 11.43 13.27
N PHE A 40 4.57 11.37 12.08
CA PHE A 40 4.22 10.09 11.46
C PHE A 40 5.46 9.24 11.15
N ALA A 41 6.51 9.85 10.58
CA ALA A 41 7.78 9.19 10.32
C ALA A 41 8.41 8.65 11.62
N LYS A 42 8.44 9.47 12.68
CA LYS A 42 8.97 9.04 13.99
C LYS A 42 8.19 7.84 14.53
N ASN A 43 6.86 7.89 14.47
CA ASN A 43 6.01 6.80 14.94
C ASN A 43 6.25 5.49 14.14
N GLN A 44 6.34 5.57 12.81
CA GLN A 44 6.64 4.39 11.98
C GLN A 44 8.02 3.78 12.31
N ILE A 45 9.04 4.63 12.50
CA ILE A 45 10.40 4.19 12.80
C ILE A 45 10.52 3.60 14.21
N ASP A 46 9.92 4.24 15.22
CA ASP A 46 9.97 3.78 16.61
C ASP A 46 9.32 2.40 16.77
N ASN A 47 8.27 2.12 15.99
CA ASN A 47 7.58 0.84 16.01
C ASN A 47 8.23 -0.26 15.16
N ASN A 48 9.29 0.04 14.40
CA ASN A 48 9.96 -0.92 13.52
C ASN A 48 11.50 -0.91 13.73
N LYS A 49 11.98 -1.87 14.54
CA LYS A 49 13.41 -2.02 14.88
C LYS A 49 14.31 -2.17 13.65
N LYS A 50 13.86 -2.87 12.60
CA LYS A 50 14.63 -3.06 11.37
C LYS A 50 14.74 -1.75 10.60
N LEU A 51 13.62 -1.03 10.47
CA LEU A 51 13.58 0.28 9.85
C LEU A 51 14.47 1.29 10.59
N MET A 52 14.40 1.33 11.93
CA MET A 52 15.25 2.19 12.75
C MET A 52 16.75 1.89 12.54
N ALA A 53 17.13 0.61 12.56
CA ALA A 53 18.52 0.23 12.33
C ALA A 53 19.04 0.68 10.96
N ILE A 54 18.25 0.48 9.90
CA ILE A 54 18.62 0.89 8.53
C ILE A 54 18.64 2.42 8.40
N ALA A 55 17.70 3.15 9.03
CA ALA A 55 17.68 4.61 9.01
C ALA A 55 18.95 5.22 9.66
N ILE A 56 19.49 4.58 10.70
CA ILE A 56 20.74 5.00 11.37
C ILE A 56 21.96 4.62 10.54
N ASN A 57 22.01 3.41 10.00
CA ASN A 57 23.17 2.90 9.25
C ASN A 57 23.27 3.51 7.84
N ASN A 58 22.13 3.85 7.24
CA ASN A 58 22.03 4.46 5.91
C ASN A 58 21.11 5.69 5.94
N PRO A 59 21.54 6.77 6.62
CA PRO A 59 20.72 7.98 6.80
C PRO A 59 20.45 8.69 5.48
N ALA A 60 21.31 8.51 4.46
CA ALA A 60 21.08 9.06 3.13
C ALA A 60 19.78 8.51 2.51
N SER A 61 19.55 7.19 2.58
CA SER A 61 18.32 6.57 2.08
C SER A 61 17.07 7.09 2.78
N PHE A 62 17.12 7.21 4.11
CA PHE A 62 16.02 7.76 4.90
C PHE A 62 15.73 9.23 4.55
N LYS A 63 16.76 10.07 4.44
CA LYS A 63 16.61 11.47 4.03
C LYS A 63 15.95 11.58 2.66
N THR A 64 16.35 10.77 1.70
CA THR A 64 15.73 10.75 0.36
C THR A 64 14.26 10.33 0.44
N ALA A 65 13.94 9.24 1.14
CA ALA A 65 12.56 8.77 1.28
C ALA A 65 11.66 9.81 1.99
N PHE A 66 12.16 10.47 3.02
CA PHE A 66 11.42 11.51 3.73
C PHE A 66 11.20 12.77 2.87
N LEU A 67 12.21 13.21 2.12
CA LEU A 67 12.08 14.38 1.24
C LEU A 67 11.16 14.13 0.03
N GLN A 68 10.98 12.89 -0.40
CA GLN A 68 10.00 12.55 -1.45
C GLN A 68 8.56 12.90 -1.06
N LEU A 69 8.24 12.92 0.25
CA LEU A 69 6.94 13.40 0.73
C LEU A 69 6.74 14.89 0.38
N ALA A 70 7.81 15.69 0.41
CA ALA A 70 7.74 17.11 0.05
C ALA A 70 7.49 17.34 -1.44
N THR A 71 7.86 16.39 -2.30
CA THR A 71 7.73 16.52 -3.75
C THR A 71 6.50 15.79 -4.30
N THR A 72 5.73 15.13 -3.45
CA THR A 72 4.55 14.35 -3.83
C THR A 72 3.33 14.78 -3.02
N SER A 73 2.15 14.37 -3.43
CA SER A 73 0.90 14.57 -2.67
C SER A 73 0.62 13.45 -1.66
N LEU A 74 1.66 12.65 -1.36
CA LEU A 74 1.59 11.52 -0.45
C LEU A 74 1.79 11.96 1.00
N THR A 75 1.39 11.11 1.92
CA THR A 75 1.56 11.32 3.36
C THR A 75 1.82 9.99 4.07
N LEU A 76 2.57 10.05 5.16
CA LEU A 76 2.75 8.94 6.11
C LEU A 76 1.61 8.84 7.13
N ASP A 77 0.59 9.69 7.04
CA ASP A 77 -0.61 9.66 7.88
C ASP A 77 -1.25 8.26 7.85
N PRO A 78 -1.26 7.54 8.99
CA PRO A 78 -1.86 6.21 9.07
C PRO A 78 -3.35 6.18 8.73
N ALA A 79 -4.06 7.31 8.87
CA ALA A 79 -5.48 7.41 8.53
C ALA A 79 -5.69 7.41 7.02
N GLN A 80 -4.83 8.10 6.27
CA GLN A 80 -4.93 8.18 4.81
C GLN A 80 -4.26 7.00 4.09
N LYS A 81 -3.31 6.33 4.75
CA LYS A 81 -2.67 5.10 4.25
C LYS A 81 -2.03 5.27 2.86
N LEU A 82 -1.53 6.45 2.49
CA LEU A 82 -1.04 6.72 1.12
C LEU A 82 0.39 6.22 0.87
N ALA A 83 1.25 6.26 1.87
CA ALA A 83 2.63 5.80 1.75
C ALA A 83 3.21 5.33 3.09
N TYR A 84 4.28 4.54 3.02
CA TYR A 84 4.96 3.99 4.19
C TYR A 84 6.47 4.06 4.03
N LEU A 85 7.18 4.24 5.14
CA LEU A 85 8.63 4.03 5.18
C LEU A 85 8.90 2.54 5.36
N VAL A 86 9.51 1.91 4.36
CA VAL A 86 9.74 0.46 4.35
C VAL A 86 11.24 0.16 4.29
N PRO A 87 11.75 -0.75 5.14
CA PRO A 87 13.10 -1.27 5.00
C PRO A 87 13.16 -2.29 3.84
N ARG A 88 13.84 -1.96 2.76
CA ARG A 88 14.07 -2.84 1.60
C ARG A 88 15.53 -2.76 1.17
N ASP A 89 16.17 -3.90 1.00
CA ASP A 89 17.56 -4.03 0.52
C ASP A 89 18.56 -3.08 1.23
N GLU A 90 18.57 -3.10 2.57
CA GLU A 90 19.41 -2.24 3.44
C GLU A 90 19.26 -0.72 3.20
N ARG A 91 18.10 -0.32 2.69
CA ARG A 91 17.71 1.07 2.47
C ARG A 91 16.32 1.33 3.03
N VAL A 92 16.09 2.58 3.42
CA VAL A 92 14.73 3.08 3.62
C VAL A 92 14.20 3.56 2.27
N ILE A 93 13.01 3.09 1.90
CA ILE A 93 12.27 3.56 0.73
C ILE A 93 10.92 4.13 1.15
N LEU A 94 10.41 5.08 0.38
CA LEU A 94 9.01 5.48 0.43
C LEU A 94 8.23 4.50 -0.46
N ASP A 95 7.53 3.56 0.15
CA ASP A 95 6.68 2.61 -0.57
C ASP A 95 5.27 3.20 -0.69
N VAL A 96 4.82 3.41 -1.92
CA VAL A 96 3.52 4.03 -2.22
C VAL A 96 2.44 2.96 -2.13
N SER A 97 1.39 3.21 -1.35
CA SER A 97 0.28 2.27 -1.23
C SER A 97 -0.60 2.29 -2.48
N TYR A 98 -1.50 1.31 -2.61
CA TYR A 98 -2.49 1.34 -3.69
C TYR A 98 -3.37 2.60 -3.65
N LEU A 99 -3.73 3.09 -2.46
CA LEU A 99 -4.48 4.35 -2.29
C LEU A 99 -3.64 5.56 -2.73
N GLY A 100 -2.35 5.55 -2.42
CA GLY A 100 -1.39 6.55 -2.91
C GLY A 100 -1.31 6.56 -4.43
N LEU A 101 -1.24 5.38 -5.06
CA LEU A 101 -1.23 5.25 -6.53
C LEU A 101 -2.53 5.74 -7.16
N ILE A 102 -3.69 5.43 -6.59
CA ILE A 102 -4.99 5.92 -7.06
C ILE A 102 -5.04 7.45 -6.98
N LYS A 103 -4.66 8.02 -5.83
CA LYS A 103 -4.61 9.48 -5.65
C LYS A 103 -3.72 10.14 -6.69
N MET A 104 -2.50 9.62 -6.87
CA MET A 104 -1.55 10.14 -7.86
C MET A 104 -2.11 10.06 -9.28
N ALA A 105 -2.80 8.97 -9.64
CA ALA A 105 -3.40 8.83 -10.97
C ALA A 105 -4.54 9.85 -11.21
N ILE A 106 -5.37 10.10 -10.19
CA ILE A 106 -6.46 11.11 -10.26
C ILE A 106 -5.87 12.52 -10.36
N GLU A 107 -4.91 12.87 -9.51
CA GLU A 107 -4.27 14.20 -9.54
C GLU A 107 -3.48 14.47 -10.82
N ALA A 108 -2.86 13.44 -11.39
CA ALA A 108 -2.21 13.50 -12.69
C ALA A 108 -3.20 13.55 -13.87
N GLN A 109 -4.52 13.63 -13.60
CA GLN A 109 -5.59 13.65 -14.60
C GLN A 109 -5.53 12.45 -15.56
N MET A 110 -5.06 11.29 -15.09
CA MET A 110 -5.10 10.05 -15.88
C MET A 110 -6.52 9.47 -15.97
N CYS A 111 -7.30 9.62 -14.89
CA CYS A 111 -8.70 9.22 -14.80
C CYS A 111 -9.47 10.14 -13.85
N LYS A 112 -10.78 10.24 -14.00
CA LYS A 112 -11.66 10.95 -13.06
C LYS A 112 -11.84 10.16 -11.76
N ASN A 113 -11.96 8.85 -11.90
CA ASN A 113 -12.19 7.94 -10.79
C ASN A 113 -11.76 6.51 -11.15
N LEU A 114 -11.61 5.67 -10.14
CA LEU A 114 -11.27 4.26 -10.27
C LEU A 114 -12.06 3.43 -9.25
N ILE A 115 -12.68 2.35 -9.71
CA ILE A 115 -13.35 1.35 -8.85
C ILE A 115 -12.61 0.03 -8.99
N ILE A 116 -12.35 -0.63 -7.86
CA ILE A 116 -11.69 -1.94 -7.81
C ILE A 116 -12.57 -2.87 -6.98
N ASP A 117 -12.97 -3.99 -7.55
CA ASP A 117 -13.81 -4.97 -6.87
C ASP A 117 -13.31 -6.40 -7.05
N LEU A 118 -13.53 -7.19 -6.00
CA LEU A 118 -13.21 -8.61 -5.94
C LEU A 118 -14.39 -9.43 -6.47
N VAL A 119 -14.08 -10.38 -7.35
CA VAL A 119 -15.04 -11.32 -7.92
C VAL A 119 -14.81 -12.70 -7.34
N PHE A 120 -15.89 -13.31 -6.87
CA PHE A 120 -15.90 -14.65 -6.30
C PHE A 120 -16.77 -15.61 -7.11
N GLU A 121 -16.64 -16.90 -6.84
CA GLU A 121 -17.28 -18.00 -7.57
C GLU A 121 -18.80 -17.91 -7.62
N LYS A 122 -19.44 -17.51 -6.52
CA LYS A 122 -20.91 -17.47 -6.42
C LYS A 122 -21.51 -16.12 -6.76
N ASP A 123 -20.68 -15.14 -7.13
CA ASP A 123 -21.17 -13.86 -7.62
C ASP A 123 -21.84 -14.01 -8.99
N LYS A 124 -22.88 -13.22 -9.25
CA LYS A 124 -23.41 -13.05 -10.60
C LYS A 124 -22.61 -11.97 -11.30
N PHE A 125 -21.69 -12.39 -12.16
CA PHE A 125 -20.76 -11.50 -12.86
C PHE A 125 -20.85 -11.67 -14.37
N GLU A 126 -21.07 -10.58 -15.09
CA GLU A 126 -21.11 -10.51 -16.55
C GLU A 126 -20.21 -9.40 -17.08
N PHE A 127 -19.40 -9.72 -18.09
CA PHE A 127 -18.52 -8.76 -18.76
C PHE A 127 -19.22 -8.15 -19.97
N ASN A 128 -19.44 -6.83 -19.91
CA ASN A 128 -20.20 -6.09 -20.92
C ASN A 128 -19.32 -5.48 -22.04
N GLY A 129 -18.05 -5.87 -22.11
CA GLY A 129 -17.06 -5.27 -23.01
C GLY A 129 -16.14 -4.26 -22.31
N ARG A 130 -15.01 -3.92 -22.94
CA ARG A 130 -13.94 -3.14 -22.29
C ARG A 130 -14.33 -1.70 -21.95
N ARG A 131 -15.39 -1.17 -22.57
CA ARG A 131 -15.81 0.23 -22.50
C ARG A 131 -17.10 0.43 -21.72
N THR A 132 -17.56 -0.62 -21.05
CA THR A 132 -18.83 -0.66 -20.33
C THR A 132 -18.61 -1.33 -18.98
N PRO A 133 -19.10 -0.74 -17.87
CA PRO A 133 -19.00 -1.35 -16.56
C PRO A 133 -19.52 -2.80 -16.57
N PRO A 134 -18.86 -3.73 -15.88
CA PRO A 134 -19.38 -5.08 -15.73
C PRO A 134 -20.65 -5.09 -14.88
N THR A 135 -21.52 -6.06 -15.12
CA THR A 135 -22.67 -6.31 -14.26
C THR A 135 -22.25 -7.25 -13.15
N HIS A 136 -22.11 -6.73 -11.92
CA HIS A 136 -21.64 -7.48 -10.76
C HIS A 136 -22.67 -7.41 -9.63
N HIS A 137 -23.39 -8.52 -9.42
CA HIS A 137 -24.35 -8.65 -8.31
C HIS A 137 -23.83 -9.67 -7.30
N TYR A 138 -23.75 -9.23 -6.05
CA TYR A 138 -23.36 -10.02 -4.89
C TYR A 138 -23.98 -9.43 -3.63
N ASP A 139 -24.00 -10.20 -2.54
CA ASP A 139 -24.37 -9.68 -1.23
C ASP A 139 -23.15 -8.99 -0.59
N PRO A 140 -23.17 -7.67 -0.35
CA PRO A 140 -22.04 -6.95 0.23
C PRO A 140 -21.79 -7.29 1.70
N PHE A 141 -22.74 -7.92 2.39
CA PHE A 141 -22.61 -8.33 3.79
C PHE A 141 -22.22 -9.81 3.95
N ALA A 142 -22.23 -10.57 2.86
CA ALA A 142 -21.84 -11.98 2.88
C ALA A 142 -20.37 -12.13 3.27
N ASP A 143 -20.09 -13.04 4.20
CA ASP A 143 -18.72 -13.33 4.60
C ASP A 143 -17.97 -13.90 3.38
N VAL A 144 -16.79 -13.37 3.09
CA VAL A 144 -15.95 -13.90 2.01
C VAL A 144 -14.85 -14.83 2.53
N GLY A 145 -14.69 -14.92 3.86
CA GLY A 145 -13.66 -15.76 4.49
C GLY A 145 -12.25 -15.33 4.09
N ASN A 146 -11.36 -16.30 3.92
CA ASN A 146 -9.99 -16.05 3.48
C ASN A 146 -9.89 -15.99 1.95
N ILE A 147 -9.08 -15.08 1.42
CA ILE A 147 -8.74 -15.08 -0.02
C ILE A 147 -7.68 -16.16 -0.26
N LEU A 148 -8.13 -17.31 -0.77
CA LEU A 148 -7.27 -18.44 -1.16
C LEU A 148 -6.80 -18.25 -2.61
N ILE A 149 -5.49 -18.05 -2.82
CA ILE A 149 -4.88 -17.78 -4.12
C ILE A 149 -4.44 -19.08 -4.79
N ASP A 150 -3.92 -20.04 -4.04
CA ASP A 150 -3.59 -21.38 -4.54
C ASP A 150 -3.99 -22.48 -3.54
N GLN A 151 -3.69 -23.72 -3.92
CA GLN A 151 -4.04 -24.92 -3.16
C GLN A 151 -3.26 -25.10 -1.84
N PHE A 152 -2.20 -24.31 -1.62
CA PHE A 152 -1.40 -24.34 -0.40
C PHE A 152 -1.90 -23.34 0.65
N ASP A 153 -2.69 -22.35 0.23
CA ASP A 153 -3.32 -21.41 1.14
C ASP A 153 -4.33 -22.14 2.02
N LYS A 154 -4.29 -21.83 3.32
CA LYS A 154 -5.16 -22.43 4.35
C LYS A 154 -6.14 -21.37 4.84
N GLY A 155 -7.39 -21.78 5.04
CA GLY A 155 -8.44 -20.89 5.54
C GLY A 155 -9.82 -21.42 5.23
N SER A 156 -10.85 -20.65 5.60
CA SER A 156 -12.24 -20.94 5.29
C SER A 156 -12.69 -20.19 4.05
N ILE A 157 -13.40 -20.88 3.15
CA ILE A 157 -14.09 -20.27 2.02
C ILE A 157 -15.40 -19.68 2.55
N GLY A 158 -15.64 -18.39 2.30
CA GLY A 158 -16.87 -17.72 2.71
C GLY A 158 -18.08 -18.07 1.84
N GLU A 159 -19.17 -17.36 2.11
CA GLU A 159 -20.47 -17.49 1.46
C GLU A 159 -20.42 -17.12 -0.02
N ARG A 160 -19.60 -16.14 -0.41
CA ARG A 160 -19.36 -15.75 -1.82
C ARG A 160 -18.53 -16.78 -2.62
N GLY A 161 -17.95 -17.79 -1.97
CA GLY A 161 -17.22 -18.89 -2.61
C GLY A 161 -15.75 -18.57 -2.89
N ASN A 162 -15.12 -19.34 -3.79
CA ASN A 162 -13.69 -19.17 -4.07
C ASN A 162 -13.39 -17.84 -4.76
N PHE A 163 -12.28 -17.21 -4.41
CA PHE A 163 -11.79 -16.02 -5.09
C PHE A 163 -11.46 -16.33 -6.56
N ARG A 164 -11.96 -15.51 -7.49
CA ARG A 164 -11.71 -15.66 -8.93
C ARG A 164 -10.71 -14.65 -9.47
N GLY A 165 -10.74 -13.43 -8.96
CA GLY A 165 -9.90 -12.33 -9.43
C GLY A 165 -10.49 -10.98 -9.07
N VAL A 166 -9.93 -9.96 -9.68
CA VAL A 166 -10.27 -8.55 -9.46
C VAL A 166 -10.55 -7.91 -10.81
N TYR A 167 -11.49 -6.97 -10.86
CA TYR A 167 -11.57 -6.03 -11.97
C TYR A 167 -11.30 -4.60 -11.50
N VAL A 168 -10.83 -3.79 -12.44
CA VAL A 168 -10.62 -2.37 -12.26
C VAL A 168 -11.42 -1.64 -13.33
N ASP A 169 -12.29 -0.73 -12.92
CA ASP A 169 -13.04 0.17 -13.77
C ASP A 169 -12.45 1.59 -13.66
N TYR A 170 -11.82 2.03 -14.74
CA TYR A 170 -11.31 3.39 -14.88
C TYR A 170 -12.39 4.27 -15.52
N LEU A 171 -12.85 5.30 -14.81
CA LEU A 171 -13.69 6.35 -15.41
C LEU A 171 -12.77 7.43 -16.01
N LEU A 172 -12.75 7.52 -17.33
CA LEU A 172 -11.96 8.51 -18.07
C LEU A 172 -12.66 9.87 -18.13
N HIS A 173 -11.93 10.89 -18.59
CA HIS A 173 -12.42 12.26 -18.62
C HIS A 173 -13.55 12.50 -19.63
N ASP A 174 -13.64 11.66 -20.65
CA ASP A 174 -14.70 11.64 -21.66
C ASP A 174 -15.91 10.80 -21.23
N ASP A 175 -16.01 10.45 -19.94
CA ASP A 175 -17.03 9.58 -19.35
C ASP A 175 -17.01 8.15 -19.91
N THR A 176 -15.94 7.78 -20.60
CA THR A 176 -15.74 6.41 -21.05
C THR A 176 -15.15 5.55 -19.95
N HIS A 177 -15.68 4.35 -19.79
CA HIS A 177 -15.10 3.35 -18.91
C HIS A 177 -13.97 2.59 -19.60
N LEU A 178 -13.00 2.13 -18.83
CA LEU A 178 -11.97 1.22 -19.32
C LEU A 178 -11.75 0.11 -18.30
N ILE A 179 -12.13 -1.12 -18.66
CA ILE A 179 -12.14 -2.24 -17.73
C ILE A 179 -10.92 -3.15 -17.94
N TYR A 180 -10.23 -3.45 -16.85
CA TYR A 180 -9.15 -4.44 -16.78
C TYR A 180 -9.46 -5.53 -15.76
N PHE A 181 -8.92 -6.72 -16.02
CA PHE A 181 -9.08 -7.87 -15.16
C PHE A 181 -7.72 -8.39 -14.73
N ILE A 182 -7.62 -8.79 -13.47
CA ILE A 182 -6.48 -9.51 -12.93
C ILE A 182 -7.04 -10.80 -12.35
N THR A 183 -6.69 -11.93 -12.97
CA THR A 183 -7.20 -13.22 -12.51
C THR A 183 -6.47 -13.67 -11.24
N ARG A 184 -7.08 -14.56 -10.46
CA ARG A 184 -6.41 -15.24 -9.35
C ARG A 184 -5.07 -15.87 -9.78
N ARG A 185 -4.98 -16.38 -11.01
CA ARG A 185 -3.75 -16.96 -11.57
C ARG A 185 -2.66 -15.91 -11.80
N ASP A 186 -3.02 -14.71 -12.26
CA ASP A 186 -2.08 -13.62 -12.46
C ASP A 186 -1.53 -13.14 -11.11
N ILE A 187 -2.40 -13.05 -10.10
CA ILE A 187 -2.02 -12.71 -8.72
C ILE A 187 -1.10 -13.80 -8.15
N ALA A 188 -1.42 -15.07 -8.34
CA ALA A 188 -0.55 -16.19 -7.93
C ALA A 188 0.83 -16.09 -8.61
N SER A 189 0.87 -15.74 -9.90
CA SER A 189 2.11 -15.57 -10.64
C SER A 189 2.94 -14.38 -10.14
N ALA A 190 2.28 -13.28 -9.72
CA ALA A 190 2.94 -12.15 -9.09
C ALA A 190 3.52 -12.54 -7.71
N ARG A 191 2.76 -13.30 -6.91
CA ARG A 191 3.20 -13.82 -5.61
C ARG A 191 4.50 -14.62 -5.72
N LEU A 192 4.60 -15.50 -6.72
CA LEU A 192 5.79 -16.33 -6.97
C LEU A 192 7.05 -15.52 -7.29
N LYS A 193 6.91 -14.27 -7.74
CA LYS A 193 8.05 -13.37 -7.99
C LYS A 193 8.49 -12.59 -6.74
N SER A 194 7.71 -12.63 -5.66
CA SER A 194 8.06 -11.91 -4.44
C SER A 194 9.17 -12.63 -3.69
N ALA A 195 10.30 -11.96 -3.49
CA ALA A 195 11.39 -12.47 -2.67
C ALA A 195 10.90 -12.85 -1.25
N SER A 196 10.00 -12.05 -0.66
CA SER A 196 9.45 -12.35 0.66
C SER A 196 8.68 -13.68 0.69
N TRP A 197 7.94 -13.99 -0.38
CA TRP A 197 7.21 -15.24 -0.50
C TRP A 197 8.16 -16.42 -0.73
N LEU A 198 9.18 -16.24 -1.58
CA LEU A 198 10.16 -17.29 -1.90
C LEU A 198 11.03 -17.67 -0.69
N TYR A 199 11.46 -16.70 0.12
CA TYR A 199 12.42 -16.94 1.21
C TYR A 199 11.78 -17.03 2.60
N SER A 200 10.58 -16.47 2.80
CA SER A 200 9.95 -16.40 4.12
C SER A 200 8.43 -16.35 4.01
N PRO A 201 7.79 -17.39 3.45
CA PRO A 201 6.35 -17.40 3.16
C PRO A 201 5.53 -17.11 4.42
N ASP A 202 5.84 -17.71 5.58
CA ASP A 202 5.09 -17.49 6.83
C ASP A 202 5.09 -16.04 7.33
N LYS A 203 6.12 -15.26 6.97
CA LYS A 203 6.28 -13.84 7.34
C LYS A 203 5.99 -12.89 6.17
N SER A 204 5.61 -13.44 5.02
CA SER A 204 5.36 -12.69 3.82
C SER A 204 4.01 -11.96 3.93
N PRO A 205 3.88 -10.74 3.39
CA PRO A 205 2.56 -10.11 3.25
C PRO A 205 1.60 -10.92 2.36
N TRP A 206 2.12 -11.92 1.63
CA TRP A 206 1.34 -12.80 0.77
C TRP A 206 0.74 -14.03 1.49
N SER A 207 1.00 -14.22 2.79
CA SER A 207 0.49 -15.37 3.55
C SER A 207 -0.87 -15.17 4.20
N LEU A 208 -1.27 -13.92 4.42
CA LEU A 208 -2.52 -13.57 5.07
C LEU A 208 -3.22 -12.44 4.31
N PHE A 209 -4.18 -12.82 3.47
CA PHE A 209 -5.14 -11.89 2.90
C PHE A 209 -6.37 -11.82 3.82
N THR A 210 -6.28 -11.03 4.88
CA THR A 210 -7.44 -10.65 5.68
C THR A 210 -8.04 -9.36 5.12
N ILE A 211 -9.36 -9.32 4.94
CA ILE A 211 -10.09 -8.20 4.30
C ILE A 211 -9.94 -6.88 5.06
N GLY A 212 -9.49 -6.89 6.33
CA GLY A 212 -9.22 -5.68 7.11
C GLY A 212 -8.18 -4.72 6.50
N ILE A 213 -7.47 -5.12 5.45
CA ILE A 213 -6.52 -4.28 4.69
C ILE A 213 -7.19 -3.56 3.49
N LEU A 214 -8.37 -4.00 3.04
CA LEU A 214 -9.05 -3.53 1.83
C LEU A 214 -10.33 -2.73 2.09
N GLN A 215 -10.71 -2.47 3.34
CA GLN A 215 -11.81 -1.58 3.64
C GLN A 215 -11.34 -0.12 3.53
N VAL A 216 -11.79 0.53 2.46
CA VAL A 216 -12.03 1.98 2.38
C VAL A 216 -13.39 2.26 2.96
#